data_AF-A0AAW6KJ60-F1
#
_entry.id   AF-A0AAW6KJ60-F1
#
_cell.length_a   1.000
_cell.length_b   1.000
_cell.length_c   1.000
_cell.angle_alpha   90.00
_cell.angle_beta   90.00
_cell.angle_gamma   90.00
#
_symmetry.space_group_name_H-M   'P 1'
#
loop_
_entity.id
_entity.type
_entity.pdbx_description
1 polymer ?
#
loop_
_entity_poly.entity_id
_entity_poly.type
_entity_poly.pdbx_seq_one_letter_code
_entity_poly.pdbx_strand_id
1 'polypeptide(L)'
;KLGLTASQISQALMKETSQAPLTTVKKDGKDLDVTIKTEEETYKSVKDLENKKITTPTGQEVKIGDVAKVKEGTTSDTISKRDGKIYADVTAEVTSENVTAVSVDVQKNIDKIELHDNVTIDTGGVSADIEDSFTKLGLAMLAAVAIVYLVLVITFGGALAPFAILFS
;
A
#
# COMPACT_ATOMS: atom_id res chain seq x y z
N LYS A 1 33.49 -27.98 5.79
CA LYS A 1 32.30 -27.20 5.39
C LYS A 1 31.95 -27.63 3.96
N LEU A 2 30.71 -28.07 3.70
CA LEU A 2 30.27 -28.80 2.49
C LEU A 2 30.34 -28.01 1.15
N GLY A 3 31.10 -26.92 1.09
CA GLY A 3 31.25 -26.07 -0.12
C GLY A 3 29.96 -25.35 -0.57
N LEU A 4 28.85 -25.53 0.14
CA LEU A 4 27.57 -24.91 -0.16
C LEU A 4 27.56 -23.43 0.21
N THR A 5 27.08 -22.61 -0.74
CA THR A 5 26.79 -21.20 -0.52
C THR A 5 25.33 -21.00 -0.13
N ALA A 6 25.02 -19.90 0.57
CA ALA A 6 23.63 -19.55 0.91
C ALA A 6 22.76 -19.40 -0.35
N SER A 7 23.32 -18.94 -1.47
CA SER A 7 22.62 -18.83 -2.75
C SER A 7 22.21 -20.19 -3.32
N GLN A 8 23.06 -21.22 -3.21
CA GLN A 8 22.75 -22.57 -3.69
C GLN A 8 21.63 -23.21 -2.86
N ILE A 9 21.67 -23.03 -1.54
CA ILE A 9 20.59 -23.51 -0.65
C ILE A 9 19.28 -22.77 -0.96
N SER A 10 19.35 -21.46 -1.22
CA SER A 10 18.18 -20.65 -1.58
C SER A 10 17.57 -21.09 -2.91
N GLN A 11 18.37 -21.33 -3.95
CA GLN A 11 17.88 -21.82 -5.24
C GLN A 11 17.22 -23.20 -5.15
N ALA A 12 17.75 -24.09 -4.32
CA ALA A 12 17.15 -25.41 -4.08
C ALA A 12 15.83 -25.34 -3.29
N LEU A 13 15.62 -24.28 -2.51
CA LEU A 13 14.42 -24.02 -1.71
C LEU A 13 13.40 -23.13 -2.42
N MET A 14 13.83 -22.36 -3.43
CA MET A 14 12.91 -21.58 -4.25
C MET A 14 11.96 -22.56 -4.93
N LYS A 15 10.68 -22.41 -4.59
CA LYS A 15 9.58 -23.10 -5.26
C LYS A 15 9.76 -22.88 -6.77
N GLU A 16 9.71 -23.94 -7.58
CA GLU A 16 9.57 -23.84 -9.05
C GLU A 16 8.21 -23.18 -9.36
N THR A 17 8.04 -21.92 -8.98
CA THR A 17 6.84 -21.11 -9.21
C THR A 17 6.92 -20.44 -10.56
N SER A 18 8.08 -20.51 -11.21
CA SER A 18 8.21 -20.08 -12.59
C SER A 18 7.67 -21.19 -13.48
N GLN A 19 6.36 -21.18 -13.72
CA GLN A 19 5.79 -21.70 -14.96
C GLN A 19 6.20 -20.78 -16.12
N ALA A 20 7.50 -20.50 -16.26
CA ALA A 20 8.00 -19.83 -17.43
C ALA A 20 7.62 -20.70 -18.63
N PRO A 21 7.03 -20.12 -19.69
CA PRO A 21 6.76 -20.87 -20.90
C PRO A 21 8.09 -21.40 -21.44
N LEU A 22 8.15 -22.71 -21.63
CA LEU A 22 9.31 -23.35 -22.27
C LEU A 22 9.37 -22.97 -23.74
N THR A 23 8.21 -22.81 -24.35
CA THR A 23 8.05 -22.40 -25.74
C THR A 23 6.64 -21.85 -25.95
N THR A 24 6.45 -21.20 -27.10
CA THR A 24 5.15 -20.70 -27.54
C THR A 24 4.83 -21.36 -28.88
N VAL A 25 3.61 -21.91 -29.01
CA VAL A 25 3.13 -22.56 -30.23
C VAL A 25 1.93 -21.82 -30.79
N LYS A 26 1.90 -21.65 -32.12
CA LYS A 26 0.84 -20.93 -32.81
C LYS A 26 -0.27 -21.88 -33.22
N LYS A 27 -1.48 -21.68 -32.69
CA LYS A 27 -2.67 -22.47 -33.00
C LYS A 27 -3.87 -21.55 -33.23
N ASP A 28 -4.59 -21.75 -34.33
CA ASP A 28 -5.78 -20.95 -34.69
C ASP A 28 -5.51 -19.43 -34.73
N GLY A 29 -4.30 -19.05 -35.18
CA GLY A 29 -3.87 -17.64 -35.24
C GLY A 29 -3.49 -17.02 -33.89
N LYS A 30 -3.53 -17.78 -32.80
CA LYS A 30 -3.14 -17.34 -31.45
C LYS A 30 -1.84 -18.01 -31.02
N ASP A 31 -0.99 -17.25 -30.34
CA ASP A 31 0.21 -17.75 -29.70
C ASP A 31 -0.18 -18.36 -28.34
N LEU A 32 0.16 -19.63 -28.11
CA LEU A 32 -0.14 -20.39 -26.90
C LEU A 32 1.15 -20.76 -26.18
N ASP A 33 1.24 -20.41 -24.91
CA ASP A 33 2.38 -20.73 -24.06
C ASP A 33 2.33 -22.19 -23.57
N VAL A 34 3.45 -22.91 -23.70
CA VAL A 34 3.62 -24.29 -23.24
C VAL A 34 4.46 -24.29 -21.99
N THR A 35 3.87 -24.71 -20.87
CA THR A 35 4.54 -24.82 -19.57
C THR A 35 4.59 -26.28 -19.11
N ILE A 36 5.65 -26.66 -18.40
CA ILE A 36 5.67 -27.95 -17.67
C ILE A 36 4.96 -27.74 -16.34
N LYS A 37 3.99 -28.61 -16.06
CA LYS A 37 3.34 -28.68 -14.77
C LYS A 37 4.11 -29.69 -13.90
N THR A 38 5.03 -29.19 -13.10
CA THR A 38 5.65 -29.97 -12.01
C THR A 38 4.64 -30.07 -10.86
N GLU A 39 4.61 -31.21 -10.15
CA GLU A 39 3.86 -31.30 -8.90
C GLU A 39 4.43 -30.29 -7.89
N GLU A 40 3.57 -29.44 -7.33
CA GLU A 40 4.02 -28.52 -6.30
C GLU A 40 4.44 -29.32 -5.06
N GLU A 41 5.74 -29.32 -4.77
CA GLU A 41 6.21 -29.78 -3.46
C GLU A 41 5.63 -28.85 -2.38
N THR A 42 4.70 -29.38 -1.61
CA THR A 42 4.10 -28.69 -0.46
C THR A 42 4.73 -29.21 0.82
N TYR A 43 5.30 -28.30 1.60
CA TYR A 43 5.86 -28.62 2.92
C TYR A 43 4.78 -28.34 3.97
N LYS A 44 4.36 -29.38 4.68
CA LYS A 44 3.29 -29.28 5.70
C LYS A 44 3.85 -28.98 7.09
N SER A 45 5.14 -29.22 7.30
CA SER A 45 5.81 -29.01 8.58
C SER A 45 7.26 -28.58 8.41
N VAL A 46 7.81 -27.96 9.46
CA VAL A 46 9.25 -27.65 9.57
C VAL A 46 10.10 -28.91 9.34
N LYS A 47 9.63 -30.07 9.81
CA LYS A 47 10.32 -31.35 9.70
C LYS A 47 10.41 -31.85 8.24
N ASP A 48 9.45 -31.49 7.39
CA ASP A 48 9.50 -31.82 5.97
C ASP A 48 10.62 -31.03 5.27
N LEU A 49 10.76 -29.75 5.62
CA LEU A 49 11.86 -28.90 5.14
C LEU A 49 13.21 -29.36 5.68
N GLU A 50 13.31 -29.73 6.95
CA GLU A 50 14.57 -30.22 7.54
C GLU A 50 15.06 -31.52 6.90
N ASN A 51 14.15 -32.39 6.48
CA ASN A 51 14.47 -33.67 5.84
C ASN A 51 14.65 -33.58 4.33
N LYS A 52 14.32 -32.44 3.70
CA LYS A 52 14.61 -32.18 2.29
C LYS A 52 16.10 -32.35 2.05
N LYS A 53 16.44 -33.09 1.00
CA LYS A 53 17.83 -33.29 0.57
C LYS A 53 18.19 -32.28 -0.49
N ILE A 54 19.41 -31.75 -0.39
CA ILE A 54 20.02 -30.90 -1.40
C ILE A 54 21.33 -31.53 -1.88
N THR A 55 21.58 -31.44 -3.17
CA THR A 55 22.82 -31.95 -3.76
C THR A 55 23.90 -30.89 -3.68
N THR A 56 25.00 -31.23 -3.03
CA THR A 56 26.20 -30.38 -2.96
C THR A 56 26.88 -30.29 -4.33
N PRO A 57 27.69 -29.25 -4.60
CA PRO A 57 28.52 -29.19 -5.81
C PRO A 57 29.47 -30.39 -5.96
N THR A 58 29.78 -31.07 -4.85
CA THR A 58 30.58 -32.29 -4.79
C THR A 58 29.78 -33.58 -5.04
N GLY A 59 28.48 -33.48 -5.37
CA GLY A 59 27.60 -34.61 -5.68
C GLY A 59 27.05 -35.37 -4.47
N GLN A 60 27.36 -34.94 -3.25
CA GLN A 60 26.82 -35.53 -2.01
C GLN A 60 25.44 -34.95 -1.71
N GLU A 61 24.49 -35.81 -1.33
CA GLU A 61 23.19 -35.38 -0.79
C GLU A 61 23.32 -35.07 0.70
N VAL A 62 22.85 -33.89 1.11
CA VAL A 62 22.82 -33.48 2.52
C VAL A 62 21.44 -32.97 2.88
N LYS A 63 21.00 -33.18 4.13
CA LYS A 63 19.72 -32.66 4.60
C LYS A 63 19.84 -31.19 4.95
N ILE A 64 18.76 -30.43 4.75
CA ILE A 64 18.74 -29.00 5.10
C ILE A 64 18.99 -28.79 6.59
N GLY A 65 18.45 -29.65 7.46
CA GLY A 65 18.69 -29.57 8.92
C GLY A 65 20.16 -29.69 9.34
N ASP A 66 21.00 -30.32 8.51
CA ASP A 66 22.44 -30.49 8.79
C ASP A 66 23.26 -29.25 8.41
N VAL A 67 22.69 -28.34 7.60
CA VAL A 67 23.38 -27.16 7.05
C VAL A 67 22.72 -25.84 7.41
N ALA A 68 21.47 -25.84 7.87
CA ALA A 68 20.70 -24.66 8.20
C ALA A 68 19.74 -24.91 9.37
N LYS A 69 19.42 -23.85 10.12
CA LYS A 69 18.41 -23.89 11.17
C LYS A 69 17.07 -23.44 10.60
N VAL A 70 16.09 -24.34 10.56
CA VAL A 70 14.73 -24.01 10.12
C VAL A 70 13.93 -23.52 11.34
N LYS A 71 13.19 -22.43 11.16
CA LYS A 71 12.28 -21.89 12.18
C LYS A 71 10.99 -21.47 11.50
N GLU A 72 9.88 -21.78 12.15
CA GLU A 72 8.59 -21.23 11.80
C GLU A 72 8.50 -19.78 12.29
N GLY A 73 7.89 -18.92 11.47
CA GLY A 73 7.69 -17.53 11.79
C GLY A 73 6.54 -16.97 10.97
N THR A 74 5.91 -15.93 11.50
CA THR A 74 4.83 -15.21 10.81
C THR A 74 5.45 -14.00 10.10
N THR A 75 5.10 -13.82 8.83
CA THR A 75 5.46 -12.63 8.05
C THR A 75 4.21 -12.06 7.40
N SER A 76 4.25 -10.79 7.02
CA SER A 76 3.17 -10.17 6.26
C SER A 76 3.15 -10.73 4.84
N ASP A 77 2.02 -11.27 4.39
CA ASP A 77 1.85 -11.75 3.02
C ASP A 77 1.93 -10.62 1.99
N THR A 78 1.57 -9.40 2.40
CA THR A 78 1.64 -8.19 1.57
C THR A 78 2.13 -7.02 2.40
N ILE A 79 2.96 -6.17 1.80
CA ILE A 79 3.44 -4.92 2.40
C ILE A 79 2.88 -3.75 1.58
N SER A 80 1.85 -3.11 2.10
CA SER A 80 1.26 -1.91 1.50
C SER A 80 2.05 -0.68 1.91
N LYS A 81 2.42 0.16 0.95
CA LYS A 81 3.12 1.43 1.19
C LYS A 81 2.40 2.61 0.54
N ARG A 82 2.30 3.71 1.28
CA ARG A 82 1.82 5.02 0.80
C ARG A 82 2.91 6.04 1.14
N ASP A 83 3.40 6.75 0.12
CA ASP A 83 4.52 7.70 0.23
C ASP A 83 5.77 7.14 0.94
N GLY A 84 6.08 5.87 0.68
CA GLY A 84 7.23 5.17 1.26
C GLY A 84 7.04 4.67 2.70
N LYS A 85 5.92 4.98 3.34
CA LYS A 85 5.57 4.50 4.69
C LYS A 85 4.67 3.27 4.60
N ILE A 86 4.90 2.29 5.47
CA ILE A 86 3.99 1.15 5.62
C ILE A 86 2.69 1.66 6.24
N TYR A 87 1.56 1.27 5.68
CA TYR A 87 0.25 1.65 6.18
C TYR A 87 -0.65 0.43 6.28
N ALA A 88 -1.67 0.54 7.12
CA ALA A 88 -2.78 -0.38 7.21
C ALA A 88 -4.08 0.41 6.98
N ASP A 89 -4.95 -0.11 6.13
CA ASP A 89 -6.27 0.48 5.91
C ASP A 89 -7.28 -0.13 6.89
N VAL A 90 -8.06 0.74 7.53
CA VAL A 90 -9.26 0.35 8.27
C VAL A 90 -10.44 0.97 7.56
N THR A 91 -11.30 0.12 6.99
CA THR A 91 -12.48 0.56 6.25
C THR A 91 -13.73 0.38 7.11
N ALA A 92 -14.61 1.37 7.07
CA ALA A 92 -15.91 1.33 7.71
C ALA A 92 -16.94 1.98 6.79
N GLU A 93 -18.12 1.37 6.71
CA GLU A 93 -19.24 1.90 5.95
C GLU A 93 -20.15 2.71 6.89
N VAL A 94 -20.46 3.94 6.50
CA VAL A 94 -21.37 4.79 7.25
C VAL A 94 -22.81 4.47 6.83
N THR A 95 -23.61 3.97 7.77
CA THR A 95 -25.03 3.63 7.53
C THR A 95 -26.00 4.77 7.85
N SER A 96 -25.51 5.88 8.40
CA SER A 96 -26.29 7.07 8.73
C SER A 96 -26.31 8.05 7.55
N GLU A 97 -27.38 8.85 7.44
CA GLU A 97 -27.46 9.93 6.46
C GLU A 97 -26.48 11.09 6.75
N ASN A 98 -26.07 11.27 8.00
CA ASN A 98 -25.17 12.36 8.39
C ASN A 98 -23.72 11.87 8.53
N VAL A 99 -23.04 11.80 7.39
CA VAL A 99 -21.62 11.39 7.31
C VAL A 99 -20.72 12.29 8.15
N THR A 100 -20.94 13.60 8.13
CA THR A 100 -20.13 14.57 8.88
C THR A 100 -20.18 14.34 10.37
N ALA A 101 -21.36 14.12 10.95
CA ALA A 101 -21.51 13.87 12.38
C ALA A 101 -20.79 12.57 12.81
N VAL A 102 -20.95 11.50 12.03
CA VAL A 102 -20.28 10.23 12.29
C VAL A 102 -18.75 10.37 12.21
N SER A 103 -18.25 11.07 11.20
CA SER A 103 -16.80 11.29 11.05
C SER A 103 -16.21 12.11 12.19
N VAL A 104 -16.91 13.14 12.68
CA VAL A 104 -16.47 13.92 13.85
C VAL A 104 -16.43 13.05 15.11
N ASP A 105 -17.44 12.22 15.34
CA ASP A 105 -17.47 11.32 16.48
C ASP A 105 -16.38 10.24 16.42
N VAL A 106 -16.12 9.69 15.23
CA VAL A 106 -15.02 8.74 15.01
C VAL A 106 -13.68 9.41 15.26
N GLN A 107 -13.44 10.60 14.70
CA GLN A 107 -12.19 11.35 14.92
C GLN A 107 -11.98 11.64 16.40
N LYS A 108 -13.02 12.05 17.13
CA LYS A 108 -12.95 12.29 18.58
C LYS A 108 -12.60 11.04 19.38
N ASN A 109 -12.94 9.85 18.90
CA ASN A 109 -12.54 8.60 19.55
C ASN A 109 -11.12 8.19 19.16
N ILE A 110 -10.72 8.44 17.92
CA ILE A 110 -9.34 8.24 17.44
C ILE A 110 -8.36 9.12 18.23
N ASP A 111 -8.69 10.40 18.45
CA ASP A 111 -7.83 11.36 19.15
C ASP A 111 -7.58 10.99 20.63
N LYS A 112 -8.38 10.08 21.20
CA LYS A 112 -8.18 9.56 22.57
C LYS A 112 -7.26 8.34 22.61
N ILE A 113 -6.92 7.77 21.47
CA ILE A 113 -6.05 6.60 21.39
C ILE A 113 -4.61 7.08 21.56
N GLU A 114 -3.91 6.54 22.56
CA GLU A 114 -2.47 6.78 22.70
C GLU A 114 -1.74 6.04 21.58
N LEU A 115 -1.21 6.83 20.65
CA LEU A 115 -0.39 6.36 19.55
C LEU A 115 1.07 6.29 19.99
N HIS A 116 1.77 5.24 19.60
CA HIS A 116 3.23 5.23 19.67
C HIS A 116 3.81 6.27 18.71
N ASP A 117 4.95 6.87 19.07
CA ASP A 117 5.59 7.99 18.36
C ASP A 117 5.85 7.76 16.86
N ASN A 118 5.81 6.51 16.40
CA ASN A 118 6.07 6.11 15.02
C ASN A 118 4.81 5.83 14.19
N VAL A 119 3.61 6.07 14.71
CA VAL A 119 2.35 5.85 14.02
C VAL A 119 1.60 7.16 13.85
N THR A 120 1.19 7.46 12.62
CA THR A 120 0.31 8.58 12.30
C THR A 120 -0.99 8.01 11.76
N ILE A 121 -2.11 8.49 12.26
CA ILE A 121 -3.43 8.19 11.71
C ILE A 121 -3.77 9.29 10.72
N ASP A 122 -4.21 8.90 9.54
CA ASP A 122 -4.73 9.78 8.51
C ASP A 122 -6.15 9.32 8.16
N THR A 123 -7.10 10.25 8.15
CA THR A 123 -8.51 9.98 7.93
C THR A 123 -8.85 10.39 6.50
N GLY A 124 -9.08 9.40 5.64
CA GLY A 124 -9.46 9.63 4.23
C GLY A 124 -10.95 9.45 3.96
N GLY A 125 -11.32 9.45 2.68
CA GLY A 125 -12.67 9.18 2.20
C GLY A 125 -13.56 10.42 2.11
N VAL A 126 -14.88 10.21 2.16
CA VAL A 126 -15.89 11.24 1.87
C VAL A 126 -15.71 12.50 2.72
N SER A 127 -15.35 12.35 3.99
CA SER A 127 -15.19 13.50 4.88
C SER A 127 -13.95 14.34 4.55
N ALA A 128 -12.86 13.71 4.13
CA ALA A 128 -11.67 14.42 3.64
C ALA A 128 -11.98 15.15 2.31
N ASP A 129 -12.74 14.52 1.41
CA ASP A 129 -13.17 15.15 0.15
C ASP A 129 -14.07 16.38 0.40
N ILE A 130 -14.95 16.30 1.40
CA ILE A 130 -15.79 17.43 1.83
C ILE A 130 -14.92 18.57 2.36
N GLU A 131 -13.97 18.27 3.25
CA GLU A 131 -13.07 19.29 3.83
C GLU A 131 -12.21 19.99 2.77
N ASP A 132 -11.61 19.21 1.85
CA ASP A 132 -10.84 19.75 0.73
C ASP A 132 -11.71 20.63 -0.18
N SER A 133 -12.94 20.19 -0.46
CA SER A 133 -13.91 20.99 -1.24
C SER A 133 -14.26 22.29 -0.54
N PHE A 134 -14.52 22.29 0.77
CA PHE A 134 -14.79 23.50 1.55
C PHE A 134 -13.60 24.47 1.56
N THR A 135 -12.39 23.93 1.71
CA THR A 135 -11.16 24.74 1.67
C THR A 135 -10.99 25.42 0.32
N LYS A 136 -11.20 24.69 -0.77
CA LYS A 136 -11.17 25.22 -2.14
C LYS A 136 -12.24 26.28 -2.37
N LEU A 137 -13.46 26.04 -1.89
CA LEU A 137 -14.56 27.01 -1.99
C LEU A 137 -14.26 28.29 -1.19
N GLY A 138 -13.71 28.16 0.01
CA GLY A 138 -13.29 29.31 0.83
C GLY A 138 -12.20 30.14 0.15
N LEU A 139 -11.20 29.47 -0.43
CA LEU A 139 -10.15 30.14 -1.19
C LEU A 139 -10.71 30.85 -2.44
N ALA A 140 -11.61 30.20 -3.16
CA ALA A 140 -12.28 30.78 -4.33
C ALA A 140 -13.13 32.00 -3.94
N MET A 141 -13.83 31.94 -2.81
CA MET A 141 -14.62 33.05 -2.28
C MET A 141 -13.72 34.26 -1.94
N LEU A 142 -12.59 34.04 -1.26
CA LEU A 142 -11.63 35.10 -0.97
C LEU A 142 -11.05 35.72 -2.25
N ALA A 143 -10.72 34.88 -3.25
CA ALA A 143 -10.24 35.36 -4.54
C ALA A 143 -11.30 36.21 -5.26
N ALA A 144 -12.57 35.78 -5.25
CA ALA A 144 -13.67 36.54 -5.84
C ALA A 144 -13.85 37.91 -5.17
N VAL A 145 -13.85 37.96 -3.83
CA VAL A 145 -13.91 39.22 -3.07
C VAL A 145 -12.74 40.14 -3.43
N ALA A 146 -11.53 39.61 -3.52
CA ALA A 146 -10.34 40.37 -3.89
C ALA A 146 -10.44 40.96 -5.31
N ILE A 147 -10.95 40.17 -6.28
CA ILE A 147 -11.15 40.63 -7.66
C ILE A 147 -12.21 41.75 -7.72
N VAL A 148 -13.35 41.56 -7.05
CA VAL A 148 -14.41 42.58 -6.98
C VAL A 148 -13.87 43.87 -6.34
N TYR A 149 -13.13 43.75 -5.24
CA TYR A 149 -12.48 44.89 -4.60
C TYR A 149 -11.57 45.65 -5.58
N LEU A 150 -10.70 44.93 -6.31
CA LEU A 150 -9.77 45.54 -7.26
C LEU A 150 -10.51 46.32 -8.36
N VAL A 151 -11.58 45.73 -8.92
CA VAL A 151 -12.41 46.40 -9.93
C VAL A 151 -13.00 47.71 -9.37
N LEU A 152 -13.53 47.67 -8.14
CA LEU A 152 -14.08 48.86 -7.48
C LEU A 152 -13.01 49.93 -7.21
N VAL A 153 -11.80 49.54 -6.80
CA VAL A 153 -10.70 50.50 -6.61
C VAL A 153 -10.34 51.23 -7.91
N ILE A 154 -10.30 50.50 -9.02
CA ILE A 154 -10.04 51.09 -10.35
C ILE A 154 -11.17 52.03 -10.76
N THR A 155 -12.44 51.66 -10.55
CA THR A 155 -13.58 52.48 -11.00
C THR A 155 -13.79 53.74 -10.18
N PHE A 156 -13.57 53.68 -8.85
CA PHE A 156 -13.76 54.83 -7.96
C PHE A 156 -12.51 55.70 -7.80
N GLY A 157 -11.36 55.27 -8.32
CA GLY A 157 -10.10 56.03 -8.25
C GLY A 157 -9.55 56.18 -6.83
N GLY A 158 -10.02 55.37 -5.88
CA GLY A 158 -9.64 55.43 -4.47
C GLY A 158 -10.03 54.17 -3.70
N ALA A 159 -9.27 53.80 -2.67
CA ALA A 159 -9.40 52.53 -1.97
C ALA A 159 -10.47 52.49 -0.85
N LEU A 160 -10.85 53.65 -0.31
CA LEU A 160 -11.73 53.74 0.86
C LEU A 160 -13.21 53.45 0.54
N ALA A 161 -13.73 53.96 -0.58
CA ALA A 161 -15.12 53.74 -0.98
C ALA A 161 -15.44 52.26 -1.31
N PRO A 162 -14.61 51.54 -2.07
CA PRO A 162 -14.75 50.09 -2.29
C PRO A 162 -14.77 49.25 -1.01
N PHE A 163 -13.92 49.59 -0.04
CA PHE A 163 -13.87 48.88 1.23
C PHE A 163 -15.16 49.09 2.03
N ALA A 164 -15.68 50.33 2.10
CA ALA A 164 -16.94 50.61 2.76
C ALA A 164 -18.14 49.86 2.13
N ILE A 165 -18.16 49.71 0.80
CA ILE A 165 -19.21 48.98 0.07
C ILE A 165 -19.17 47.47 0.36
N LEU A 166 -17.99 46.87 0.53
CA LEU A 166 -17.85 45.45 0.84
C LEU A 166 -18.34 45.05 2.23
N PHE A 167 -18.38 46.00 3.17
CA PHE A 167 -18.75 45.78 4.57
C PHE A 167 -20.06 46.48 4.98
N SER A 168 -20.78 47.06 4.02
CA SER A 168 -22.11 47.64 4.23
C SER A 168 -23.21 46.69 3.77
#